data_AF-A0A4U7C5W0-F1
#
_entry.id   AF-A0A4U7C5W0-F1
#
_cell.length_a   1.000
_cell.length_b   1.000
_cell.length_c   1.000
_cell.angle_alpha   90.00
_cell.angle_beta   90.00
_cell.angle_gamma   90.00
#
_symmetry.space_group_name_H-M   'P 1'
#
loop_
_entity.id
_entity.type
_entity.pdbx_description
1 polymer ?
#
loop_
_entity_poly.entity_id
_entity_poly.type
_entity_poly.pdbx_seq_one_letter_code
_entity_poly.pdbx_strand_id
1 'polypeptide(L)'
;MTVVVVGIDALDAELVSESKHPNLTLNAHSQISTIESANGELSTHELWPTIITGLPPEKHGLTLNSGVGWESPTLRFGGSVADIVLPDQIQSKLGAWILNNTETDVFRTPVSYYEKNEIQTIFDGCNAETIGIPNYVVDLDTDDREHELRRQLGDLFERDTSQPGGHSSADPALFYEQAMEMVMIRLARIRRAYRSHRYELVFGYTSGVDLIGHIAYSDPSLQDQAYNETDDFVGDLLTDLGSDDTLVIVSDHGLQDGIHTEQAMIASTDPRIVDRVDSVVDVRSSLEEAIAEGDHEPTPSADSRKSSVDDEKQVQEHLKDLGYM
;
A
#
# COMPACT_ATOMS: atom_id res chain seq x y z
N MET A 1 13.56 -15.87 11.43
CA MET A 1 12.12 -15.54 11.31
C MET A 1 11.96 -14.17 10.69
N THR A 2 11.02 -14.00 9.77
CA THR A 2 10.65 -12.74 9.12
C THR A 2 9.15 -12.52 9.26
N VAL A 3 8.73 -11.31 9.60
CA VAL A 3 7.32 -10.90 9.52
C VAL A 3 7.09 -10.22 8.17
N VAL A 4 6.16 -10.76 7.38
CA VAL A 4 5.79 -10.22 6.07
C VAL A 4 4.38 -9.65 6.18
N VAL A 5 4.22 -8.38 5.84
CA VAL A 5 2.94 -7.68 5.83
C VAL A 5 2.58 -7.31 4.40
N VAL A 6 1.38 -7.73 3.98
CA VAL A 6 0.76 -7.35 2.70
C VAL A 6 -0.43 -6.46 3.01
N GLY A 7 -0.24 -5.16 2.78
CA GLY A 7 -1.31 -4.18 2.76
C GLY A 7 -2.09 -4.28 1.45
N ILE A 8 -3.38 -4.58 1.51
CA ILE A 8 -4.28 -4.61 0.35
C ILE A 8 -5.36 -3.58 0.61
N ASP A 9 -5.33 -2.48 -0.13
CA ASP A 9 -6.32 -1.41 0.00
C ASP A 9 -7.73 -1.94 -0.34
N ALA A 10 -8.71 -1.56 0.47
CA ALA A 10 -10.12 -1.91 0.32
C ALA A 10 -10.46 -3.41 0.29
N LEU A 11 -9.64 -4.29 0.86
CA LEU A 11 -9.99 -5.70 1.02
C LEU A 11 -11.10 -5.85 2.07
N ASP A 12 -12.34 -6.00 1.57
CA ASP A 12 -13.55 -6.14 2.39
C ASP A 12 -13.72 -7.54 2.99
N ALA A 13 -13.83 -7.61 4.32
CA ALA A 13 -13.98 -8.85 5.07
C ALA A 13 -15.26 -9.64 4.74
N GLU A 14 -16.34 -8.98 4.31
CA GLU A 14 -17.60 -9.66 3.95
C GLU A 14 -17.52 -10.36 2.58
N LEU A 15 -16.58 -9.96 1.74
CA LEU A 15 -16.33 -10.55 0.42
C LEU A 15 -15.30 -11.69 0.46
N VAL A 16 -14.55 -11.81 1.57
CA VAL A 16 -13.56 -12.88 1.77
C VAL A 16 -14.22 -14.10 2.46
N SER A 17 -13.82 -15.33 2.11
CA SER A 17 -14.27 -16.54 2.82
C SER A 17 -13.27 -17.67 2.71
N GLU A 18 -13.13 -18.50 3.75
CA GLU A 18 -12.17 -19.62 3.76
C GLU A 18 -12.37 -20.61 2.60
N SER A 19 -13.62 -20.76 2.14
CA SER A 19 -13.95 -21.70 1.06
C SER A 19 -13.55 -21.22 -0.33
N LYS A 20 -13.48 -19.90 -0.53
CA LYS A 20 -13.18 -19.29 -1.83
C LYS A 20 -11.78 -18.68 -1.87
N HIS A 21 -11.36 -18.07 -0.77
CA HIS A 21 -10.17 -17.24 -0.65
C HIS A 21 -9.31 -17.71 0.54
N PRO A 22 -8.85 -18.98 0.56
CA PRO A 22 -8.12 -19.54 1.69
C PRO A 22 -6.79 -18.82 1.97
N ASN A 23 -6.17 -18.22 0.94
CA ASN A 23 -4.91 -17.50 1.08
C ASN A 23 -5.13 -16.07 1.58
N LEU A 24 -6.31 -15.48 1.38
CA LEU A 24 -6.70 -14.19 1.97
C LEU A 24 -7.21 -14.33 3.41
N THR A 25 -7.81 -15.48 3.77
CA THR A 25 -8.21 -15.75 5.17
C THR A 25 -7.08 -16.28 6.05
N LEU A 26 -6.05 -16.88 5.44
CA LEU A 26 -4.93 -17.52 6.14
C LEU A 26 -5.42 -18.48 7.25
N ASN A 27 -4.67 -18.60 8.35
CA ASN A 27 -5.02 -19.47 9.47
C ASN A 27 -6.06 -18.83 10.40
N ALA A 28 -6.09 -17.50 10.45
CA ALA A 28 -7.08 -16.71 11.16
C ALA A 28 -7.30 -15.39 10.43
N HIS A 29 -8.54 -14.91 10.44
CA HIS A 29 -8.91 -13.59 9.95
C HIS A 29 -10.01 -12.99 10.80
N SER A 30 -10.09 -11.66 10.85
CA SER A 30 -11.17 -10.93 11.48
C SER A 30 -11.50 -9.66 10.71
N GLN A 31 -12.77 -9.31 10.75
CA GLN A 31 -13.20 -7.94 10.53
C GLN A 31 -12.77 -7.10 11.75
N ILE A 32 -12.22 -5.92 11.50
CA ILE A 32 -11.73 -5.00 12.54
C ILE A 32 -12.28 -3.60 12.27
N SER A 33 -12.29 -2.77 13.30
CA SER A 33 -12.78 -1.39 13.18
C SER A 33 -11.77 -0.52 12.44
N THR A 34 -12.23 0.25 11.44
CA THR A 34 -11.44 1.36 10.89
C THR A 34 -11.69 2.64 11.70
N ILE A 35 -11.06 3.75 11.31
CA ILE A 35 -11.29 5.07 11.91
C ILE A 35 -11.95 6.01 10.91
N GLU A 36 -12.89 6.84 11.37
CA GLU A 36 -13.39 7.96 10.58
C GLU A 36 -12.26 8.97 10.38
N SER A 37 -12.08 9.45 9.15
CA SER A 37 -11.09 10.49 8.88
C SER A 37 -11.46 11.81 9.56
N ALA A 38 -10.50 12.74 9.62
CA ALA A 38 -10.74 14.09 10.10
C ALA A 38 -11.85 14.85 9.32
N ASN A 39 -12.20 14.39 8.12
CA ASN A 39 -13.24 14.97 7.26
C ASN A 39 -14.52 14.13 7.15
N GLY A 40 -14.62 13.02 7.89
CA GLY A 40 -15.80 12.16 7.92
C GLY A 40 -15.95 11.19 6.74
N GLU A 41 -14.96 11.11 5.82
CA GLU A 41 -14.89 10.11 4.76
C GLU A 41 -13.59 9.30 4.89
N LEU A 42 -13.65 7.97 4.81
CA LEU A 42 -12.45 7.12 4.92
C LEU A 42 -11.37 7.55 3.92
N SER A 43 -10.12 7.54 4.38
CA SER A 43 -9.02 8.02 3.58
C SER A 43 -7.75 7.22 3.83
N THR A 44 -7.32 6.52 2.79
CA THR A 44 -6.00 5.91 2.65
C THR A 44 -4.88 6.85 3.11
N HIS A 45 -5.03 8.18 2.89
CA HIS A 45 -4.07 9.20 3.34
C HIS A 45 -3.81 9.17 4.85
N GLU A 46 -4.85 8.95 5.64
CA GLU A 46 -4.82 8.99 7.11
C GLU A 46 -4.65 7.58 7.70
N LEU A 47 -5.25 6.57 7.05
CA LEU A 47 -5.33 5.21 7.58
C LEU A 47 -4.00 4.46 7.55
N TRP A 48 -3.20 4.56 6.47
CA TRP A 48 -1.91 3.87 6.43
C TRP A 48 -0.89 4.43 7.42
N PRO A 49 -0.77 5.76 7.59
CA PRO A 49 -0.05 6.33 8.72
C PRO A 49 -0.58 5.85 10.07
N THR A 50 -1.89 5.72 10.23
CA THR A 50 -2.48 5.16 11.45
C THR A 50 -2.03 3.73 11.70
N ILE A 51 -2.07 2.86 10.68
CA ILE A 51 -1.65 1.45 10.77
C ILE A 51 -0.17 1.35 11.17
N ILE A 52 0.72 2.11 10.52
CA ILE A 52 2.16 1.99 10.78
C ILE A 52 2.61 2.69 12.07
N THR A 53 1.82 3.64 12.60
CA THR A 53 2.17 4.37 13.83
C THR A 53 1.37 3.92 15.06
N GLY A 54 0.24 3.24 14.88
CA GLY A 54 -0.73 2.95 15.93
C GLY A 54 -1.37 4.20 16.54
N LEU A 55 -1.27 5.35 15.86
CA LEU A 55 -1.79 6.63 16.32
C LEU A 55 -2.95 7.06 15.43
N PRO A 56 -3.96 7.75 15.95
CA PRO A 56 -5.00 8.35 15.11
C PRO A 56 -4.50 9.62 14.38
N PRO A 57 -5.25 10.14 13.39
CA PRO A 57 -4.82 11.23 12.51
C PRO A 57 -4.44 12.52 13.23
N GLU A 58 -5.15 12.89 14.29
CA GLU A 58 -4.85 14.05 15.12
C GLU A 58 -3.54 13.92 15.91
N LYS A 59 -2.99 12.70 16.04
CA LYS A 59 -1.75 12.42 16.75
C LYS A 59 -0.56 12.31 15.82
N HIS A 60 -0.70 11.64 14.66
CA HIS A 60 0.39 11.62 13.68
C HIS A 60 0.40 12.85 12.76
N GLY A 61 -0.66 13.67 12.77
CA GLY A 61 -0.71 14.97 12.10
C GLY A 61 -0.89 14.94 10.58
N LEU A 62 -1.03 13.75 9.99
CA LEU A 62 -1.26 13.56 8.55
C LEU A 62 -2.77 13.45 8.31
N THR A 63 -3.41 14.60 8.10
CA THR A 63 -4.86 14.70 7.88
C THR A 63 -5.16 15.23 6.47
N LEU A 64 -6.35 14.95 5.94
CA LEU A 64 -6.81 15.53 4.67
C LEU A 64 -6.89 17.06 4.73
N ASN A 65 -7.05 17.65 5.92
CA ASN A 65 -7.04 19.10 6.13
C ASN A 65 -5.64 19.73 6.18
N SER A 66 -4.57 18.93 6.29
CA SER A 66 -3.18 19.44 6.22
C SER A 66 -2.72 19.87 4.82
N GLY A 67 -3.65 19.97 3.86
CA GLY A 67 -3.44 20.62 2.59
C GLY A 67 -2.74 19.73 1.58
N VAL A 68 -3.43 19.45 0.48
CA VAL A 68 -2.84 19.21 -0.85
C VAL A 68 -1.57 20.05 -0.95
N GLY A 69 -0.38 19.46 -1.11
CA GLY A 69 0.91 20.15 -0.92
C GLY A 69 0.97 21.62 -1.39
N TRP A 70 0.68 22.56 -0.48
CA TRP A 70 0.74 24.01 -0.72
C TRP A 70 2.10 24.59 -0.30
N GLU A 71 3.18 23.79 -0.38
CA GLU A 71 4.54 24.23 -0.04
C GLU A 71 5.27 24.94 -1.20
N SER A 72 4.62 25.15 -2.35
CA SER A 72 5.17 25.97 -3.44
C SER A 72 5.07 27.48 -3.13
N PRO A 73 6.19 28.22 -3.04
CA PRO A 73 6.19 29.67 -2.78
C PRO A 73 5.44 30.50 -3.83
N THR A 74 5.23 29.98 -5.04
CA THR A 74 4.55 30.70 -6.13
C THR A 74 3.03 30.66 -6.03
N LEU A 75 2.45 29.70 -5.32
CA LEU A 75 1.00 29.59 -5.13
C LEU A 75 0.46 30.43 -3.96
N ARG A 76 1.32 30.94 -3.08
CA ARG A 76 0.94 31.85 -1.98
C ARG A 76 0.28 33.15 -2.46
N PHE A 77 0.50 33.56 -3.71
CA PHE A 77 -0.06 34.80 -4.24
C PHE A 77 -1.46 34.62 -4.86
N GLY A 78 -1.87 33.38 -5.16
CA GLY A 78 -3.19 33.07 -5.74
C GLY A 78 -4.22 32.51 -4.76
N GLY A 79 -3.77 31.78 -3.72
CA GLY A 79 -4.66 31.10 -2.77
C GLY A 79 -5.53 32.03 -1.91
N SER A 80 -5.03 33.23 -1.58
CA SER A 80 -5.76 34.18 -0.72
C SER A 80 -7.05 34.74 -1.33
N VAL A 81 -7.30 34.51 -2.63
CA VAL A 81 -8.51 34.97 -3.33
C VAL A 81 -9.49 33.82 -3.58
N ALA A 82 -9.02 32.57 -3.61
CA ALA A 82 -9.85 31.40 -3.89
C ALA A 82 -10.77 31.02 -2.71
N ASP A 83 -10.28 31.16 -1.47
CA ASP A 83 -11.02 30.83 -0.23
C ASP A 83 -12.26 31.70 0.01
N ILE A 84 -12.37 32.85 -0.66
CA ILE A 84 -13.46 33.82 -0.46
C ILE A 84 -14.53 33.71 -1.56
N VAL A 85 -14.23 33.10 -2.71
CA VAL A 85 -15.04 33.29 -3.94
C VAL A 85 -15.55 31.98 -4.54
N LEU A 86 -14.94 30.83 -4.25
CA LEU A 86 -15.31 29.57 -4.90
C LEU A 86 -16.17 28.67 -3.99
N PRO A 87 -17.39 28.27 -4.43
CA PRO A 87 -18.21 27.29 -3.74
C PRO A 87 -17.50 25.95 -3.53
N ASP A 88 -17.78 25.28 -2.42
CA ASP A 88 -17.17 23.99 -2.02
C ASP A 88 -17.18 22.94 -3.14
N GLN A 89 -18.28 22.85 -3.91
CA GLN A 89 -18.39 21.91 -5.03
C GLN A 89 -17.37 22.16 -6.16
N ILE A 90 -16.91 23.40 -6.35
CA ILE A 90 -15.89 23.74 -7.34
C ILE A 90 -14.51 23.47 -6.75
N GLN A 91 -14.32 23.65 -5.44
CA GLN A 91 -13.09 23.26 -4.75
C GLN A 91 -12.88 21.74 -4.76
N SER A 92 -13.93 20.94 -4.52
CA SER A 92 -13.85 19.48 -4.61
C SER A 92 -13.56 19.00 -6.04
N LYS A 93 -14.15 19.66 -7.05
CA LYS A 93 -13.87 19.36 -8.47
C LYS A 93 -12.46 19.76 -8.89
N LEU A 94 -11.96 20.90 -8.39
CA LEU A 94 -10.57 21.30 -8.59
C LEU A 94 -9.61 20.40 -7.83
N GLY A 95 -9.95 19.96 -6.61
CA GLY A 95 -9.17 19.03 -5.81
C GLY A 95 -9.06 17.66 -6.46
N ALA A 96 -10.18 17.08 -6.90
CA ALA A 96 -10.18 15.83 -7.68
C ALA A 96 -9.48 15.98 -9.04
N TRP A 97 -9.64 17.12 -9.72
CA TRP A 97 -8.90 17.39 -10.96
C TRP A 97 -7.39 17.56 -10.70
N ILE A 98 -6.98 18.19 -9.60
CA ILE A 98 -5.57 18.35 -9.20
C ILE A 98 -4.97 17.00 -8.79
N LEU A 99 -5.69 16.19 -8.01
CA LEU A 99 -5.30 14.82 -7.65
C LEU A 99 -5.15 13.92 -8.89
N ASN A 100 -5.99 14.11 -9.91
CA ASN A 100 -5.98 13.29 -11.12
C ASN A 100 -5.12 13.86 -12.28
N ASN A 101 -4.78 15.16 -12.28
CA ASN A 101 -4.10 15.83 -13.41
C ASN A 101 -2.90 16.72 -13.03
N THR A 102 -2.47 16.78 -11.76
CA THR A 102 -1.24 17.53 -11.42
C THR A 102 -0.15 16.63 -10.86
N GLU A 103 1.09 16.99 -11.18
CA GLU A 103 2.36 16.39 -10.69
C GLU A 103 2.56 16.50 -9.17
N THR A 104 1.58 17.03 -8.42
CA THR A 104 1.63 17.17 -6.97
C THR A 104 1.22 15.86 -6.33
N ASP A 105 2.20 15.01 -6.04
CA ASP A 105 1.99 13.69 -5.46
C ASP A 105 1.58 13.82 -3.97
N VAL A 106 0.28 13.83 -3.71
CA VAL A 106 -0.34 14.17 -2.41
C VAL A 106 -0.10 13.08 -1.34
N PHE A 107 0.47 11.93 -1.70
CA PHE A 107 0.68 10.78 -0.80
C PHE A 107 2.15 10.45 -0.53
N ARG A 108 3.05 11.44 -0.66
CA ARG A 108 4.50 11.25 -0.52
C ARG A 108 5.11 11.93 0.70
N THR A 109 4.54 11.71 1.87
CA THR A 109 5.22 12.12 3.10
C THR A 109 6.55 11.35 3.24
N PRO A 110 7.71 12.03 3.35
CA PRO A 110 8.99 11.36 3.48
C PRO A 110 9.17 10.78 4.90
N VAL A 111 9.97 9.74 5.03
CA VAL A 111 10.28 9.14 6.35
C VAL A 111 10.84 10.14 7.37
N SER A 112 11.55 11.18 6.91
CA SER A 112 12.07 12.25 7.77
C SER A 112 10.99 13.07 8.49
N TYR A 113 9.74 13.04 8.01
CA TYR A 113 8.60 13.63 8.72
C TYR A 113 8.40 12.97 10.08
N TYR A 114 8.44 11.63 10.14
CA TYR A 114 8.19 10.88 11.37
C TYR A 114 9.27 11.16 12.41
N GLU A 115 10.54 11.13 12.00
CA GLU A 115 11.68 11.48 12.85
C GLU A 115 11.59 12.92 13.37
N LYS A 116 11.31 13.89 12.49
CA LYS A 116 11.23 15.32 12.84
C LYS A 116 10.10 15.61 13.84
N ASN A 117 9.02 14.84 13.79
CA ASN A 117 7.86 15.01 14.67
C ASN A 117 7.88 14.06 15.87
N GLU A 118 8.98 13.33 16.09
CA GLU A 118 9.13 12.36 17.19
C GLU A 118 8.02 11.28 17.18
N ILE A 119 7.55 10.90 16.00
CA ILE A 119 6.52 9.87 15.80
C ILE A 119 7.22 8.56 15.47
N GLN A 120 7.01 7.55 16.30
CA GLN A 120 7.51 6.22 16.02
C GLN A 120 6.64 5.47 15.01
N THR A 121 7.27 4.60 14.23
CA THR A 121 6.63 3.67 13.30
C THR A 121 7.01 2.23 13.61
N ILE A 122 6.26 1.27 13.05
CA ILE A 122 6.58 -0.16 13.10
C ILE A 122 7.98 -0.50 12.52
N PHE A 123 8.56 0.39 11.73
CA PHE A 123 9.87 0.20 11.11
C PHE A 123 11.04 0.60 12.02
N ASP A 124 10.76 1.27 13.14
CA ASP A 124 11.82 1.72 14.04
C ASP A 124 12.41 0.55 14.83
N GLY A 125 13.74 0.49 14.87
CA GLY A 125 14.45 -0.51 15.68
C GLY A 125 14.49 -1.92 15.10
N CYS A 126 13.97 -2.16 13.90
CA CYS A 126 14.12 -3.41 13.15
C CYS A 126 14.67 -3.14 11.74
N ASN A 127 15.30 -4.15 11.14
CA ASN A 127 15.72 -4.05 9.74
C ASN A 127 14.51 -4.33 8.82
N ALA A 128 13.88 -3.27 8.32
CA ALA A 128 12.67 -3.36 7.51
C ALA A 128 12.89 -3.00 6.03
N GLU A 129 12.19 -3.71 5.14
CA GLU A 129 11.96 -3.25 3.76
C GLU A 129 10.53 -2.70 3.65
N THR A 130 10.39 -1.48 3.12
CA THR A 130 9.10 -0.82 2.95
C THR A 130 8.81 -0.60 1.46
N ILE A 131 7.62 -1.01 1.01
CA ILE A 131 7.29 -1.11 -0.41
C ILE A 131 5.96 -0.41 -0.67
N GLY A 132 6.02 0.86 -1.08
CA GLY A 132 4.84 1.58 -1.58
C GLY A 132 3.83 2.04 -0.55
N ILE A 133 4.20 2.07 0.72
CA ILE A 133 3.29 2.42 1.81
C ILE A 133 2.88 3.89 1.68
N PRO A 134 1.56 4.21 1.63
CA PRO A 134 1.10 5.59 1.50
C PRO A 134 1.65 6.45 2.64
N ASN A 135 2.16 7.65 2.28
CA ASN A 135 2.75 8.59 3.23
C ASN A 135 4.00 8.08 3.98
N TYR A 136 4.68 7.04 3.50
CA TYR A 136 5.95 6.59 4.06
C TYR A 136 7.00 6.38 2.94
N VAL A 137 7.57 7.49 2.45
CA VAL A 137 8.49 7.47 1.30
C VAL A 137 9.95 7.54 1.75
N VAL A 138 10.71 6.46 1.48
CA VAL A 138 12.14 6.35 1.81
C VAL A 138 13.01 7.11 0.81
N ASP A 139 12.70 7.04 -0.47
CA ASP A 139 13.42 7.72 -1.55
C ASP A 139 12.46 8.61 -2.36
N LEU A 140 12.60 9.92 -2.20
CA LEU A 140 11.77 10.91 -2.87
C LEU A 140 12.10 11.05 -4.36
N ASP A 141 13.31 10.68 -4.78
CA ASP A 141 13.81 10.89 -6.14
C ASP A 141 13.44 9.72 -7.07
N THR A 142 13.02 8.58 -6.50
CA THR A 142 12.53 7.43 -7.27
C THR A 142 11.01 7.36 -7.23
N ASP A 143 10.41 7.23 -8.41
CA ASP A 143 9.01 6.86 -8.51
C ASP A 143 8.85 5.34 -8.48
N ASP A 144 7.85 4.90 -7.73
CA ASP A 144 7.46 3.50 -7.71
C ASP A 144 6.69 3.14 -8.97
N ARG A 145 6.84 1.90 -9.43
CA ARG A 145 6.21 1.43 -10.66
C ARG A 145 4.68 1.46 -10.57
N GLU A 146 4.09 1.18 -9.41
CA GLU A 146 2.64 1.35 -9.24
C GLU A 146 2.22 2.83 -9.37
N HIS A 147 2.99 3.77 -8.84
CA HIS A 147 2.70 5.20 -9.01
C HIS A 147 2.83 5.62 -10.48
N GLU A 148 3.81 5.08 -11.21
CA GLU A 148 3.92 5.30 -12.66
C GLU A 148 2.67 4.80 -13.40
N LEU A 149 2.21 3.58 -13.10
CA LEU A 149 0.99 3.01 -13.69
C LEU A 149 -0.23 3.85 -13.33
N ARG A 150 -0.35 4.30 -12.08
CA ARG A 150 -1.47 5.11 -11.61
C ARG A 150 -1.58 6.45 -12.35
N ARG A 151 -0.45 7.10 -12.64
CA ARG A 151 -0.42 8.33 -13.46
C ARG A 151 -0.80 8.11 -14.92
N GLN A 152 -0.70 6.87 -15.40
CA GLN A 152 -1.04 6.49 -16.77
C GLN A 152 -2.50 6.09 -16.95
N LEU A 153 -3.29 6.03 -15.87
CA LEU A 153 -4.70 5.63 -15.94
C LEU A 153 -5.54 6.59 -16.78
N GLY A 154 -5.32 7.90 -16.71
CA GLY A 154 -6.00 8.87 -17.58
C GLY A 154 -7.53 8.70 -17.63
N ASP A 155 -8.07 8.46 -18.82
CA ASP A 155 -9.51 8.23 -19.07
C ASP A 155 -10.02 6.83 -18.64
N LEU A 156 -9.14 5.97 -18.14
CA LEU A 156 -9.49 4.67 -17.58
C LEU A 156 -10.01 4.77 -16.14
N PHE A 157 -9.80 5.88 -15.44
CA PHE A 157 -10.26 6.09 -14.07
C PHE A 157 -10.76 7.53 -13.85
N GLU A 158 -11.99 7.79 -14.26
CA GLU A 158 -12.62 9.11 -14.15
C GLU A 158 -13.72 9.12 -13.08
N ARG A 159 -13.82 10.23 -12.34
CA ARG A 159 -14.85 10.39 -11.32
C ARG A 159 -16.23 10.45 -11.96
N ASP A 160 -17.10 9.48 -11.64
CA ASP A 160 -18.49 9.51 -12.08
C ASP A 160 -19.32 10.38 -11.13
N THR A 161 -19.61 11.62 -11.55
CA THR A 161 -20.42 12.53 -10.73
C THR A 161 -21.89 12.13 -10.59
N SER A 162 -22.35 11.11 -11.31
CA SER A 162 -23.72 10.60 -11.21
C SER A 162 -23.88 9.51 -10.14
N GLN A 163 -22.77 8.98 -9.61
CA GLN A 163 -22.76 7.94 -8.58
C GLN A 163 -21.95 8.38 -7.35
N PRO A 164 -22.46 8.19 -6.12
CA PRO A 164 -21.65 8.37 -4.92
C PRO A 164 -20.48 7.37 -4.92
N GLY A 165 -19.24 7.84 -4.75
CA GLY A 165 -18.06 6.95 -4.63
C GLY A 165 -17.58 6.32 -5.95
N GLY A 166 -18.45 6.17 -6.94
CA GLY A 166 -18.15 5.49 -8.21
C GLY A 166 -17.18 6.22 -9.15
N HIS A 167 -16.45 5.42 -9.91
CA HIS A 167 -15.60 5.85 -11.01
C HIS A 167 -16.00 5.12 -12.31
N SER A 168 -15.90 5.79 -13.44
CA SER A 168 -16.12 5.21 -14.75
C SER A 168 -14.80 5.00 -15.49
N SER A 169 -14.73 3.95 -16.31
CA SER A 169 -13.62 3.71 -17.22
C SER A 169 -14.09 3.77 -18.68
N ALA A 170 -13.25 4.36 -19.55
CA ALA A 170 -13.42 4.24 -20.99
C ALA A 170 -13.21 2.80 -21.51
N ASP A 171 -12.42 1.99 -20.80
CA ASP A 171 -12.15 0.58 -21.10
C ASP A 171 -11.94 -0.22 -19.79
N PRO A 172 -13.02 -0.74 -19.18
CA PRO A 172 -12.94 -1.48 -17.92
C PRO A 172 -12.02 -2.70 -17.95
N ALA A 173 -11.86 -3.35 -19.11
CA ALA A 173 -11.00 -4.51 -19.24
C ALA A 173 -9.52 -4.11 -19.20
N LEU A 174 -9.14 -3.07 -19.95
CA LEU A 174 -7.78 -2.53 -19.88
C LEU A 174 -7.45 -1.97 -18.49
N PHE A 175 -8.42 -1.28 -17.87
CA PHE A 175 -8.28 -0.78 -16.50
C PHE A 175 -8.02 -1.91 -15.50
N TYR A 176 -8.80 -3.00 -15.58
CA TYR A 176 -8.63 -4.18 -14.74
C TYR A 176 -7.21 -4.75 -14.87
N GLU A 177 -6.72 -4.96 -16.09
CA GLU A 177 -5.37 -5.48 -16.33
C GLU A 177 -4.28 -4.57 -15.73
N GLN A 178 -4.44 -3.25 -15.84
CA GLN A 178 -3.49 -2.29 -15.24
C GLN A 178 -3.52 -2.31 -13.72
N ALA A 179 -4.70 -2.39 -13.11
CA ALA A 179 -4.84 -2.47 -11.66
C ALA A 179 -4.29 -3.80 -11.12
N MET A 180 -4.51 -4.92 -11.82
CA MET A 180 -3.92 -6.21 -11.45
C MET A 180 -2.40 -6.22 -11.67
N GLU A 181 -1.86 -5.52 -12.68
CA GLU A 181 -0.41 -5.32 -12.83
C GLU A 181 0.20 -4.65 -11.58
N MET A 182 -0.49 -3.67 -10.99
CA MET A 182 -0.06 -3.04 -9.73
C MET A 182 0.02 -4.05 -8.59
N VAL A 183 -1.02 -4.86 -8.38
CA VAL A 183 -1.05 -5.94 -7.37
C VAL A 183 0.12 -6.90 -7.57
N MET A 184 0.31 -7.38 -8.80
CA MET A 184 1.38 -8.31 -9.14
C MET A 184 2.77 -7.74 -8.85
N ILE A 185 3.03 -6.49 -9.23
CA ILE A 185 4.33 -5.84 -8.99
C ILE A 185 4.62 -5.73 -7.49
N ARG A 186 3.62 -5.36 -6.69
CA ARG A 186 3.79 -5.24 -5.24
C ARG A 186 4.10 -6.56 -4.58
N LEU A 187 3.33 -7.59 -4.88
CA LEU A 187 3.59 -8.93 -4.34
C LEU A 187 4.94 -9.49 -4.83
N ALA A 188 5.33 -9.24 -6.09
CA ALA A 188 6.64 -9.64 -6.60
C ALA A 188 7.79 -8.95 -5.84
N ARG A 189 7.67 -7.66 -5.52
CA ARG A 189 8.65 -6.92 -4.72
C ARG A 189 8.72 -7.43 -3.28
N ILE A 190 7.57 -7.69 -2.65
CA ILE A 190 7.49 -8.28 -1.30
C ILE A 190 8.19 -9.64 -1.28
N ARG A 191 7.86 -10.54 -2.22
CA ARG A 191 8.51 -11.85 -2.35
C ARG A 191 10.02 -11.73 -2.55
N ARG A 192 10.47 -10.78 -3.38
CA ARG A 192 11.90 -10.56 -3.63
C ARG A 192 12.64 -10.08 -2.38
N ALA A 193 12.02 -9.18 -1.61
CA ALA A 193 12.55 -8.67 -0.35
C ALA A 193 12.63 -9.78 0.70
N TYR A 194 11.56 -10.55 0.87
CA TYR A 194 11.52 -11.71 1.76
C TYR A 194 12.62 -12.74 1.42
N ARG A 195 12.70 -13.17 0.15
CA ARG A 195 13.73 -14.12 -0.34
C ARG A 195 15.17 -13.60 -0.27
N SER A 196 15.37 -12.32 0.06
CA SER A 196 16.72 -11.80 0.30
C SER A 196 17.28 -12.25 1.66
N HIS A 197 16.42 -12.66 2.60
CA HIS A 197 16.77 -13.02 3.98
C HIS A 197 17.57 -11.94 4.72
N ARG A 198 17.35 -10.67 4.34
CA ARG A 198 18.03 -9.52 4.94
C ARG A 198 17.22 -8.85 6.04
N TYR A 199 15.90 -8.95 5.98
CA TYR A 199 14.99 -8.09 6.74
C TYR A 199 14.22 -8.89 7.79
N GLU A 200 14.02 -8.27 8.94
CA GLU A 200 13.16 -8.74 10.03
C GLU A 200 11.69 -8.52 9.68
N LEU A 201 11.41 -7.41 8.98
CA LEU A 201 10.09 -6.99 8.54
C LEU A 201 10.12 -6.67 7.04
N VAL A 202 9.17 -7.21 6.28
CA VAL A 202 8.88 -6.77 4.92
C VAL A 202 7.45 -6.28 4.89
N PHE A 203 7.23 -5.01 4.60
CA PHE A 203 5.90 -4.42 4.54
C PHE A 203 5.68 -3.81 3.16
N GLY A 204 4.75 -4.36 2.39
CA GLY A 204 4.34 -3.77 1.13
C GLY A 204 2.85 -3.49 1.06
N TYR A 205 2.48 -2.53 0.22
CA TYR A 205 1.10 -2.09 0.01
C TYR A 205 0.75 -2.09 -1.48
N THR A 206 -0.51 -2.36 -1.81
CA THR A 206 -1.09 -2.20 -3.16
C THR A 206 -2.47 -1.55 -3.11
N SER A 207 -2.75 -0.67 -4.07
CA SER A 207 -4.06 -0.02 -4.26
C SER A 207 -4.96 -0.68 -5.31
N GLY A 208 -4.48 -1.73 -5.99
CA GLY A 208 -5.17 -2.27 -7.17
C GLY A 208 -6.60 -2.78 -6.91
N VAL A 209 -6.86 -3.39 -5.74
CA VAL A 209 -8.19 -3.91 -5.39
C VAL A 209 -9.20 -2.78 -5.14
N ASP A 210 -8.81 -1.72 -4.42
CA ASP A 210 -9.63 -0.50 -4.24
C ASP A 210 -10.01 0.14 -5.57
N LEU A 211 -9.02 0.32 -6.45
CA LEU A 211 -9.23 0.89 -7.78
C LEU A 211 -10.26 0.10 -8.59
N ILE A 212 -10.17 -1.24 -8.58
CA ILE A 212 -11.14 -2.12 -9.26
C ILE A 212 -12.53 -1.98 -8.62
N GLY A 213 -12.60 -2.00 -7.29
CA GLY A 213 -13.86 -1.86 -6.55
C GLY A 213 -14.64 -0.59 -6.95
N HIS A 214 -13.94 0.53 -7.12
CA HIS A 214 -14.55 1.80 -7.53
C HIS A 214 -15.23 1.79 -8.91
N ILE A 215 -14.89 0.84 -9.80
CA ILE A 215 -15.51 0.68 -11.13
C ILE A 215 -16.46 -0.52 -11.17
N ALA A 216 -16.17 -1.55 -10.37
CA ALA A 216 -16.87 -2.83 -10.38
C ALA A 216 -18.33 -2.75 -9.89
N TYR A 217 -18.80 -1.61 -9.35
CA TYR A 217 -20.23 -1.43 -9.02
C TYR A 217 -21.15 -1.67 -10.23
N SER A 218 -20.65 -1.46 -11.44
CA SER A 218 -21.38 -1.72 -12.69
C SER A 218 -21.25 -3.16 -13.19
N ASP A 219 -20.25 -3.89 -12.72
CA ASP A 219 -19.98 -5.30 -13.03
C ASP A 219 -19.28 -5.99 -11.83
N PRO A 220 -20.06 -6.53 -10.87
CA PRO A 220 -19.51 -7.15 -9.67
C PRO A 220 -18.58 -8.34 -9.96
N SER A 221 -18.65 -8.92 -11.16
CA SER A 221 -17.77 -10.03 -11.54
C SER A 221 -16.30 -9.62 -11.61
N LEU A 222 -16.00 -8.34 -11.88
CA LEU A 222 -14.63 -7.81 -11.86
C LEU A 222 -14.05 -7.79 -10.43
N GLN A 223 -14.85 -7.42 -9.43
CA GLN A 223 -14.40 -7.42 -8.04
C GLN A 223 -14.17 -8.86 -7.56
N ASP A 224 -15.10 -9.77 -7.87
CA ASP A 224 -14.93 -11.21 -7.58
C ASP A 224 -13.65 -11.75 -8.24
N GLN A 225 -13.37 -11.39 -9.49
CA GLN A 225 -12.17 -11.84 -10.20
C GLN A 225 -10.89 -11.30 -9.55
N ALA A 226 -10.85 -10.02 -9.17
CA ALA A 226 -9.71 -9.41 -8.50
C ALA A 226 -9.39 -10.09 -7.16
N TYR A 227 -10.41 -10.46 -6.39
CA TYR A 227 -10.25 -11.18 -5.12
C TYR A 227 -9.66 -12.58 -5.35
N ASN A 228 -10.17 -13.31 -6.35
CA ASN A 228 -9.65 -14.65 -6.68
C ASN A 228 -8.19 -14.59 -7.16
N GLU A 229 -7.84 -13.65 -8.04
CA GLU A 229 -6.46 -13.52 -8.52
C GLU A 229 -5.51 -13.05 -7.42
N THR A 230 -5.95 -12.13 -6.56
CA THR A 230 -5.16 -11.67 -5.41
C THR A 230 -4.94 -12.81 -4.40
N ASP A 231 -5.95 -13.66 -4.18
CA ASP A 231 -5.81 -14.89 -3.38
C ASP A 231 -4.73 -15.82 -3.95
N ASP A 232 -4.75 -16.06 -5.27
CA ASP A 232 -3.72 -16.87 -5.94
C ASP A 232 -2.32 -16.27 -5.75
N PHE A 233 -2.17 -14.96 -5.94
CA PHE A 233 -0.87 -14.28 -5.77
C PHE A 233 -0.36 -14.31 -4.33
N VAL A 234 -1.26 -14.20 -3.34
CA VAL A 234 -0.92 -14.34 -1.93
C VAL A 234 -0.55 -15.79 -1.61
N GLY A 235 -1.22 -16.78 -2.17
CA GLY A 235 -0.84 -18.20 -2.04
C GLY A 235 0.56 -18.50 -2.59
N ASP A 236 0.95 -17.78 -3.64
CA ASP A 236 2.27 -17.81 -4.25
C ASP A 236 3.37 -17.25 -3.31
N LEU A 237 3.05 -16.21 -2.55
CA LEU A 237 3.89 -15.68 -1.47
C LEU A 237 3.92 -16.66 -0.28
N LEU A 238 2.77 -17.20 0.13
CA LEU A 238 2.63 -18.16 1.23
C LEU A 238 3.50 -19.41 1.01
N THR A 239 3.61 -19.87 -0.24
CA THR A 239 4.48 -20.99 -0.63
C THR A 239 5.98 -20.71 -0.43
N ASP A 240 6.40 -19.44 -0.41
CA ASP A 240 7.78 -19.05 -0.19
C ASP A 240 8.17 -19.02 1.30
N LEU A 241 7.19 -18.80 2.18
CA LEU A 241 7.40 -18.60 3.62
C LEU A 241 7.90 -19.87 4.32
N GLY A 242 8.89 -19.70 5.21
CA GLY A 242 9.34 -20.77 6.10
C GLY A 242 8.33 -21.04 7.23
N SER A 243 8.47 -22.17 7.91
CA SER A 243 7.59 -22.54 9.04
C SER A 243 7.65 -21.59 10.22
N ASP A 244 8.75 -20.84 10.32
CA ASP A 244 9.04 -19.93 11.43
C ASP A 244 8.76 -18.48 11.02
N ASP A 245 8.28 -18.23 9.80
CA ASP A 245 7.95 -16.90 9.31
C ASP A 245 6.44 -16.64 9.44
N THR A 246 6.08 -15.37 9.52
CA THR A 246 4.67 -14.96 9.70
C THR A 246 4.23 -14.08 8.55
N LEU A 247 3.07 -14.39 7.96
CA LEU A 247 2.40 -13.55 6.97
C LEU A 247 1.20 -12.89 7.62
N VAL A 248 1.08 -11.58 7.46
CA VAL A 248 -0.05 -10.76 7.88
C VAL A 248 -0.61 -10.04 6.65
N ILE A 249 -1.91 -10.09 6.48
CA ILE A 249 -2.66 -9.30 5.50
C ILE A 249 -3.43 -8.25 6.29
N VAL A 250 -3.35 -6.99 5.86
CA VAL A 250 -4.10 -5.90 6.48
C VAL A 250 -4.76 -5.05 5.40
N SER A 251 -6.00 -4.69 5.66
CA SER A 251 -6.74 -3.68 4.91
C SER A 251 -7.09 -2.52 5.84
N ASP A 252 -7.05 -1.31 5.33
CA ASP A 252 -7.44 -0.09 6.03
C ASP A 252 -8.96 0.14 6.04
N HIS A 253 -9.67 -0.38 5.05
CA HIS A 253 -11.13 -0.43 4.96
C HIS A 253 -11.59 -1.53 3.99
N GLY A 254 -12.89 -1.63 3.72
CA GLY A 254 -13.46 -2.43 2.64
C GLY A 254 -14.09 -1.54 1.57
N LEU A 255 -14.66 -2.14 0.54
CA LEU A 255 -15.37 -1.43 -0.52
C LEU A 255 -16.46 -2.32 -1.11
N GLN A 256 -17.69 -1.80 -1.09
CA GLN A 256 -18.85 -2.44 -1.70
C GLN A 256 -19.63 -1.41 -2.52
N ASP A 257 -20.17 -1.81 -3.66
CA ASP A 257 -20.94 -0.95 -4.56
C ASP A 257 -20.22 0.36 -4.96
N GLY A 258 -18.88 0.33 -5.04
CA GLY A 258 -18.06 1.50 -5.37
C GLY A 258 -17.84 2.48 -4.21
N ILE A 259 -18.26 2.13 -2.99
CA ILE A 259 -18.22 2.97 -1.79
C ILE A 259 -17.40 2.27 -0.71
N HIS A 260 -16.55 3.02 -0.01
CA HIS A 260 -15.77 2.50 1.11
C HIS A 260 -16.67 2.07 2.27
N THR A 261 -16.37 0.94 2.90
CA THR A 261 -17.08 0.44 4.08
C THR A 261 -16.32 0.80 5.35
N GLU A 262 -17.04 1.04 6.45
CA GLU A 262 -16.47 1.41 7.77
C GLU A 262 -15.81 0.23 8.50
N GLN A 263 -15.31 -0.76 7.76
CA GLN A 263 -14.75 -1.99 8.29
C GLN A 263 -13.44 -2.27 7.60
N ALA A 264 -12.42 -2.61 8.39
CA ALA A 264 -11.13 -3.06 7.93
C ALA A 264 -11.04 -4.59 8.08
N MET A 265 -9.95 -5.15 7.57
CA MET A 265 -9.70 -6.59 7.66
C MET A 265 -8.26 -6.84 8.12
N ILE A 266 -8.09 -7.88 8.94
CA ILE A 266 -6.78 -8.47 9.22
C ILE A 266 -6.85 -9.98 9.05
N ALA A 267 -5.80 -10.57 8.49
CA ALA A 267 -5.59 -12.02 8.47
C ALA A 267 -4.13 -12.34 8.78
N SER A 268 -3.87 -13.52 9.35
CA SER A 268 -2.50 -13.94 9.69
C SER A 268 -2.32 -15.45 9.65
N THR A 269 -1.09 -15.89 9.37
CA THR A 269 -0.67 -17.28 9.63
C THR A 269 -0.48 -17.57 11.11
N ASP A 270 -0.30 -16.53 11.94
CA ASP A 270 -0.31 -16.62 13.40
C ASP A 270 -1.62 -16.03 13.98
N PRO A 271 -2.54 -16.88 14.49
CA PRO A 271 -3.80 -16.43 15.08
C PRO A 271 -3.66 -15.43 16.22
N ARG A 272 -2.53 -15.45 16.95
CA ARG A 272 -2.28 -14.53 18.08
C ARG A 272 -2.23 -13.07 17.63
N ILE A 273 -1.83 -12.82 16.38
CA ILE A 273 -1.82 -11.46 15.81
C ILE A 273 -3.25 -10.96 15.64
N VAL A 274 -4.14 -11.80 15.12
CA VAL A 274 -5.55 -11.46 14.85
C VAL A 274 -6.30 -11.26 16.17
N ASP A 275 -6.09 -12.13 17.15
CA ASP A 275 -6.76 -12.07 18.47
C ASP A 275 -6.46 -10.78 19.27
N ARG A 276 -5.44 -10.00 18.85
CA ARG A 276 -4.98 -8.78 19.51
C ARG A 276 -5.36 -7.50 18.79
N VAL A 277 -6.00 -7.59 17.63
CA VAL A 277 -6.31 -6.43 16.79
C VAL A 277 -7.82 -6.27 16.73
N ASP A 278 -8.34 -5.25 17.41
CA ASP A 278 -9.75 -4.86 17.35
C ASP A 278 -9.96 -3.74 16.31
N SER A 279 -8.91 -2.96 16.02
CA SER A 279 -8.92 -1.83 15.10
C SER A 279 -7.58 -1.62 14.38
N VAL A 280 -7.59 -0.84 13.29
CA VAL A 280 -6.40 -0.43 12.53
C VAL A 280 -5.29 0.21 13.40
N VAL A 281 -5.64 0.81 14.54
CA VAL A 281 -4.66 1.37 15.50
C VAL A 281 -3.87 0.30 16.27
N ASP A 282 -4.42 -0.91 16.42
CA ASP A 282 -3.81 -1.99 17.20
C ASP A 282 -2.78 -2.80 16.38
N VAL A 283 -2.84 -2.66 15.04
CA VAL A 283 -2.01 -3.41 14.08
C VAL A 283 -0.53 -3.27 14.41
N ARG A 284 -0.06 -2.03 14.62
CA ARG A 284 1.35 -1.77 14.97
C ARG A 284 1.79 -2.59 16.18
N SER A 285 1.07 -2.48 17.30
CA SER A 285 1.49 -3.16 18.54
C SER A 285 1.50 -4.69 18.39
N SER A 286 0.56 -5.24 17.64
CA SER A 286 0.51 -6.68 17.37
C SER A 286 1.70 -7.15 16.53
N LEU A 287 2.08 -6.36 15.52
CA LEU A 287 3.27 -6.61 14.70
C LEU A 287 4.58 -6.44 15.48
N GLU A 288 4.69 -5.42 16.35
CA GLU A 288 5.89 -5.21 17.18
C GLU A 288 6.13 -6.41 18.10
N GLU A 289 5.08 -6.97 18.71
CA GLU A 289 5.19 -8.16 19.55
C GLU A 289 5.60 -9.39 18.73
N ALA A 290 5.00 -9.57 17.54
CA ALA A 290 5.39 -10.64 16.63
C ALA A 290 6.87 -10.54 16.24
N ILE A 291 7.38 -9.35 15.93
CA ILE A 291 8.80 -9.14 15.60
C ILE A 291 9.67 -9.43 16.83
N ALA A 292 9.30 -8.94 18.01
CA ALA A 292 10.08 -9.10 19.24
C ALA A 292 10.16 -10.54 19.76
N GLU A 293 9.16 -11.38 19.48
CA GLU A 293 9.19 -12.81 19.79
C GLU A 293 10.13 -13.61 18.87
N GLY A 294 10.51 -13.03 17.73
CA GLY A 294 11.35 -13.69 16.73
C GLY A 294 12.84 -13.63 17.03
N ASP A 295 13.54 -14.73 16.71
CA ASP A 295 14.99 -14.75 16.60
C ASP A 295 15.37 -14.62 15.11
N HIS A 296 15.40 -13.39 14.61
CA HIS A 296 15.86 -13.12 13.24
C HIS A 296 17.40 -13.02 13.22
N GLU A 297 18.05 -13.98 12.55
CA GLU A 297 19.45 -13.85 12.17
C GLU A 297 19.54 -13.46 10.69
N PRO A 298 19.94 -12.22 10.35
CA PRO A 298 20.14 -11.81 8.96
C PRO A 298 21.21 -12.68 8.31
N THR A 299 20.95 -13.16 7.09
CA THR A 299 22.01 -13.85 6.36
C THR A 299 23.04 -12.82 5.87
N PRO A 300 24.35 -12.97 6.17
CA PRO A 300 25.36 -12.08 5.64
C PRO A 300 25.31 -12.09 4.11
N SER A 301 25.14 -10.92 3.49
CA SER A 301 25.07 -10.81 2.04
C SER A 301 26.29 -11.47 1.37
N ALA A 302 26.02 -12.30 0.36
CA ALA A 302 27.04 -12.89 -0.51
C ALA A 302 27.87 -11.84 -1.28
N ASP A 303 27.40 -10.58 -1.35
CA ASP A 303 28.13 -9.45 -1.96
C ASP A 303 29.36 -8.99 -1.16
N SER A 304 29.63 -9.58 0.00
CA SER A 304 30.91 -9.37 0.70
C SER A 304 32.11 -10.06 0.03
N ARG A 305 31.89 -10.87 -1.03
CA ARG A 305 32.99 -11.31 -1.91
C ARG A 305 33.43 -10.13 -2.75
N LYS A 306 34.49 -9.43 -2.32
CA LYS A 306 35.23 -8.49 -3.18
C LYS A 306 35.54 -9.20 -4.50
N SER A 307 34.93 -8.74 -5.60
CA SER A 307 35.30 -9.19 -6.95
C SER A 307 36.78 -8.87 -7.15
N SER A 308 37.53 -9.83 -7.65
CA SER A 308 38.89 -9.58 -8.06
C SER A 308 38.90 -8.91 -9.43
N VAL A 309 39.95 -8.15 -9.74
CA VAL A 309 40.14 -7.52 -11.07
C VAL A 309 40.17 -8.55 -12.20
N ASP A 310 40.51 -9.82 -11.89
CA ASP A 310 40.48 -10.92 -12.85
C ASP A 310 39.05 -11.40 -13.14
N ASP A 311 38.12 -11.31 -12.18
CA ASP A 311 36.70 -11.64 -12.39
C ASP A 311 36.05 -10.64 -13.36
N GLU A 312 36.40 -9.35 -13.25
CA GLU A 312 35.87 -8.31 -14.15
C GLU A 312 36.30 -8.51 -15.60
N LYS A 313 37.55 -8.91 -15.84
CA LYS A 313 38.05 -9.20 -17.19
C LYS A 313 37.39 -10.42 -17.80
N GLN A 314 37.19 -11.48 -17.02
CA GLN A 314 36.48 -12.67 -17.49
C GLN A 314 35.02 -12.36 -17.83
N VAL A 315 34.35 -11.54 -17.02
CA VAL A 315 32.98 -11.10 -17.31
C VAL A 315 32.94 -10.27 -18.60
N GLN A 316 33.87 -9.34 -18.79
CA GLN A 316 33.94 -8.55 -20.03
C GLN A 316 34.21 -9.40 -21.27
N GLU A 317 35.17 -10.33 -21.22
CA GLU A 317 35.43 -11.26 -22.33
C GLU A 317 34.21 -12.13 -22.62
N HIS A 318 33.53 -12.63 -21.60
CA HIS A 318 32.34 -13.45 -21.76
C HIS A 318 31.16 -12.67 -22.38
N LEU A 319 30.93 -11.42 -21.93
CA LEU A 319 29.90 -10.55 -22.50
C LEU A 319 30.19 -10.20 -23.96
N LYS A 320 31.47 -10.01 -24.30
CA LYS A 320 31.91 -9.81 -25.68
C LYS A 320 31.71 -11.05 -26.55
N ASP A 321 32.03 -12.24 -26.04
CA ASP A 321 31.81 -13.50 -26.74
C ASP A 321 30.32 -13.79 -26.99
N LEU A 322 29.46 -13.32 -26.08
CA LEU A 322 28.01 -13.37 -26.22
C LEU A 322 27.43 -12.24 -27.11
N GLY A 323 28.25 -11.27 -27.52
CA GLY A 323 27.86 -10.17 -28.40
C GLY A 323 27.10 -9.03 -27.71
N TYR A 324 27.17 -8.94 -26.38
CA TYR A 324 26.61 -7.81 -25.62
C TYR A 324 27.57 -6.60 -25.58
N MET A 325 28.84 -6.77 -25.99
CA MET A 325 29.89 -5.75 -26.10
C MET A 325 30.68 -5.93 -27.40
#